data_AF-A0A9P0PIR0-F1
#
_entry.id   AF-A0A9P0PIR0-F1
#
_cell.length_a   1.000
_cell.length_b   1.000
_cell.length_c   1.000
_cell.angle_alpha   90.00
_cell.angle_beta   90.00
_cell.angle_gamma   90.00
#
_symmetry.space_group_name_H-M   'P 1'
#
loop_
_entity.id
_entity.type
_entity.pdbx_description
1 polymer ?
#
loop_
_entity_poly.entity_id
_entity_poly.type
_entity_poly.pdbx_seq_one_letter_code
_entity_poly.pdbx_strand_id
1 'polypeptide(L)'
;MSNTRRLYHATLIYSLFSEYFFQFVNISRNKGMEFMVGKDWKEYFDLVIVQARKPRFFTDLSRPIRVYDERSGSHIWDRVTKLEKGVIYYEGTVKQLQDLTGWRGHQVLYFGDHPYSDLADVTLEHGWRTGAIITELTHEIATLNNPEFKKNANWLQMLTQLIEDHQDCEDPDEQKILMKWMAERDKLRNDIKYVFNEQFGSVFRTYHNPTYFSRRLFRFADIYTSNIANLLNYSVNHTFYPRRGVMPHEYISYFV
;
A
#
# COMPACT_ATOMS: atom_id res chain seq x y z
N MET A 1 25.83 -7.70 29.13
CA MET A 1 25.54 -6.77 28.01
C MET A 1 24.03 -6.60 27.94
N SER A 2 23.56 -5.39 28.19
CA SER A 2 22.15 -5.04 28.33
C SER A 2 21.37 -5.34 27.04
N ASN A 3 20.32 -6.14 27.16
CA ASN A 3 19.37 -6.40 26.09
C ASN A 3 18.50 -5.13 25.94
N THR A 4 18.95 -4.18 25.12
CA THR A 4 18.21 -2.96 24.82
C THR A 4 16.95 -3.36 24.06
N ARG A 5 15.82 -3.49 24.77
CA ARG A 5 14.50 -3.57 24.13
C ARG A 5 14.38 -2.34 23.25
N ARG A 6 14.40 -2.52 21.93
CA ARG A 6 13.96 -1.46 21.01
C ARG A 6 12.53 -1.14 21.42
N LEU A 7 12.32 0.05 21.97
CA LEU A 7 10.99 0.60 22.22
C LEU A 7 10.44 0.96 20.84
N TYR A 8 9.48 0.19 20.36
CA TYR A 8 8.78 0.47 19.12
C TYR A 8 7.59 1.36 19.47
N HIS A 9 7.52 2.53 18.83
CA HIS A 9 6.46 3.49 19.07
C HIS A 9 5.35 3.33 18.03
N ALA A 10 4.11 3.25 18.49
CA ALA A 10 2.95 3.21 17.62
C ALA A 10 2.35 4.61 17.52
N THR A 11 2.28 5.14 16.30
CA THR A 11 1.75 6.48 16.04
C THR A 11 0.63 6.42 15.05
N LEU A 12 -0.49 7.03 15.41
CA LEU A 12 -1.66 7.14 14.57
C LEU A 12 -1.79 8.55 14.02
N ILE A 13 -1.62 8.68 12.71
CA ILE A 13 -1.78 9.96 12.00
C ILE A 13 -2.99 9.83 11.08
N TYR A 14 -4.09 10.48 11.45
CA TYR A 14 -5.28 10.55 10.62
C TYR A 14 -5.30 11.82 9.77
N SER A 15 -5.53 11.65 8.46
CA SER A 15 -6.14 12.70 7.64
C SER A 15 -7.35 12.15 6.93
N LEU A 16 -8.48 12.87 6.94
CA LEU A 16 -9.51 12.67 5.94
C LEU A 16 -9.38 13.75 4.87
N PHE A 17 -9.34 13.30 3.61
CA PHE A 17 -9.81 14.06 2.46
C PHE A 17 -11.34 14.00 2.48
N SER A 18 -11.99 15.00 3.06
CA SER A 18 -13.36 15.36 2.70
C SER A 18 -13.57 16.81 3.08
N GLU A 19 -13.71 17.68 2.08
CA GLU A 19 -14.10 19.08 2.25
C GLU A 19 -15.57 19.25 2.67
N TYR A 20 -16.30 18.16 2.89
CA TYR A 20 -17.68 18.19 3.35
C TYR A 20 -17.79 17.65 4.78
N PHE A 21 -18.41 18.46 5.64
CA PHE A 21 -18.86 18.19 7.02
C PHE A 21 -17.91 18.47 8.19
N PHE A 22 -17.67 19.76 8.45
CA PHE A 22 -16.91 20.26 9.60
C PHE A 22 -17.54 20.02 11.00
N GLN A 23 -18.73 19.41 11.10
CA GLN A 23 -19.40 19.15 12.40
C GLN A 23 -19.69 17.67 12.71
N PHE A 24 -19.68 16.76 11.74
CA PHE A 24 -19.91 15.32 11.98
C PHE A 24 -18.62 14.51 12.21
N VAL A 25 -17.46 15.04 11.79
CA VAL A 25 -16.23 14.25 11.65
C VAL A 25 -15.49 14.05 12.97
N ASN A 26 -15.53 14.99 13.92
CA ASN A 26 -14.81 14.84 15.19
C ASN A 26 -15.53 13.88 16.16
N ILE A 27 -16.86 13.93 16.22
CA ILE A 27 -17.68 13.00 17.02
C ILE A 27 -17.67 11.59 16.40
N SER A 28 -17.63 11.46 15.07
CA SER A 28 -17.63 10.14 14.41
C SER A 28 -16.29 9.40 14.49
N ARG A 29 -15.14 10.08 14.66
CA ARG A 29 -13.82 9.41 14.72
C ARG A 29 -13.53 8.73 16.04
N ASN A 30 -13.79 9.41 17.16
CA ASN A 30 -13.74 8.77 18.49
C ASN A 30 -14.70 7.59 18.52
N LYS A 31 -15.93 7.76 18.00
CA LYS A 31 -16.92 6.69 17.89
C LYS A 31 -16.49 5.56 16.95
N GLY A 32 -15.80 5.87 15.85
CA GLY A 32 -15.31 4.87 14.90
C GLY A 32 -14.21 4.00 15.50
N MET A 33 -13.22 4.61 16.15
CA MET A 33 -12.17 3.88 16.86
C MET A 33 -12.72 3.14 18.09
N GLU A 34 -13.63 3.77 18.84
CA GLU A 34 -14.33 3.14 19.96
C GLU A 34 -15.16 1.94 19.50
N PHE A 35 -15.80 2.02 18.34
CA PHE A 35 -16.53 0.91 17.74
C PHE A 35 -15.61 -0.22 17.28
N MET A 36 -14.48 0.10 16.65
CA MET A 36 -13.57 -0.91 16.09
C MET A 36 -12.68 -1.58 17.14
N VAL A 37 -12.18 -0.82 18.12
CA VAL A 37 -11.14 -1.26 19.07
C VAL A 37 -11.62 -1.23 20.53
N GLY A 38 -12.67 -0.47 20.82
CA GLY A 38 -13.19 -0.26 22.17
C GLY A 38 -12.83 1.10 22.77
N LYS A 39 -13.37 1.39 23.94
CA LYS A 39 -13.24 2.69 24.64
C LYS A 39 -11.80 3.10 24.92
N ASP A 40 -10.94 2.11 25.14
CA ASP A 40 -9.54 2.32 25.54
C ASP A 40 -8.59 2.32 24.33
N TRP A 41 -9.12 2.54 23.12
CA TRP A 41 -8.32 2.54 21.88
C TRP A 41 -7.10 3.49 21.93
N LYS A 42 -7.19 4.57 22.72
CA LYS A 42 -6.12 5.55 22.90
C LYS A 42 -4.88 4.95 23.57
N GLU A 43 -5.02 3.86 24.33
CA GLU A 43 -3.90 3.22 25.02
C GLU A 43 -2.97 2.45 24.09
N TYR A 44 -3.46 2.06 22.91
CA TYR A 44 -2.67 1.34 21.89
C TYR A 44 -1.73 2.27 21.10
N PHE A 45 -1.88 3.58 21.26
CA PHE A 45 -1.09 4.57 20.53
C PHE A 45 -0.29 5.44 21.49
N ASP A 46 1.00 5.64 21.20
CA ASP A 46 1.84 6.56 21.96
C ASP A 46 1.55 8.02 21.58
N LEU A 47 1.11 8.22 20.34
CA LEU A 47 0.77 9.52 19.79
C LEU A 47 -0.42 9.43 18.83
N VAL A 48 -1.38 10.34 19.02
CA VAL A 48 -2.55 10.50 18.15
C VAL A 48 -2.56 11.91 17.58
N ILE A 49 -2.44 12.03 16.25
CA ILE A 49 -2.60 13.29 15.52
C ILE A 49 -3.82 13.16 14.60
N VAL A 50 -4.79 14.05 14.77
CA VAL A 50 -5.99 14.12 13.95
C VAL A 50 -5.93 15.33 13.00
N GLN A 51 -6.57 15.18 11.84
CA GLN A 51 -6.65 16.24 10.83
C GLN A 51 -5.27 16.78 10.44
N ALA A 52 -4.32 15.87 10.21
CA ALA A 52 -2.99 16.21 9.71
C ALA A 52 -3.03 16.90 8.33
N ARG A 53 -4.16 16.82 7.60
CA ARG A 53 -4.35 17.40 6.25
C ARG A 53 -3.26 16.94 5.27
N LYS A 54 -3.04 15.63 5.15
CA LYS A 54 -2.15 15.08 4.12
C LYS A 54 -2.59 15.59 2.72
N PRO A 55 -1.65 15.94 1.82
CA PRO A 55 -0.20 15.83 1.95
C PRO A 55 0.47 16.99 2.71
N ARG A 56 -0.27 18.06 3.09
CA ARG A 56 0.32 19.26 3.74
C ARG A 56 1.04 18.97 5.05
N PHE A 57 0.68 17.90 5.75
CA PHE A 57 1.45 17.44 6.91
C PHE A 57 2.93 17.19 6.60
N PHE A 58 3.22 16.68 5.40
CA PHE A 58 4.56 16.33 4.94
C PHE A 58 5.26 17.51 4.28
N THR A 59 4.52 18.36 3.57
CA THR A 59 5.10 19.42 2.74
C THR A 59 5.14 20.81 3.40
N ASP A 60 4.23 21.10 4.34
CA ASP A 60 4.15 22.39 5.02
C ASP A 60 5.09 22.45 6.23
N LEU A 61 5.57 23.64 6.57
CA LEU A 61 6.45 23.92 7.71
C LEU A 61 5.80 24.85 8.74
N SER A 62 4.69 25.49 8.38
CA SER A 62 4.16 26.66 9.09
C SER A 62 3.09 26.32 10.13
N ARG A 63 2.46 25.14 10.05
CA ARG A 63 1.31 24.78 10.90
C ARG A 63 1.75 24.18 12.24
N PRO A 64 1.38 24.79 13.38
CA PRO A 64 1.71 24.23 14.69
C PRO A 64 0.82 23.04 15.05
N ILE A 65 1.41 22.04 15.70
CA ILE A 65 0.68 21.02 16.47
C ILE A 65 -0.05 21.71 17.62
N ARG A 66 -1.33 21.37 17.82
CA ARG A 66 -2.18 21.88 18.91
C ARG A 66 -2.81 20.75 19.71
N VAL A 67 -3.15 21.00 20.96
CA VAL A 67 -3.93 20.05 21.77
C VAL A 67 -5.41 20.19 21.46
N TYR A 68 -6.07 19.05 21.26
CA TYR A 68 -7.51 18.97 21.13
C TYR A 68 -8.13 18.62 22.49
N ASP A 69 -8.98 19.51 23.01
CA ASP A 69 -9.72 19.23 24.23
C ASP A 69 -11.04 18.55 23.91
N GLU A 70 -11.12 17.26 24.23
CA GLU A 70 -12.31 16.43 24.02
C GLU A 70 -13.53 16.91 24.82
N ARG A 71 -13.33 17.59 25.97
CA ARG A 71 -14.43 18.02 26.85
C ARG A 71 -15.11 19.28 26.35
N SER A 72 -14.33 20.26 25.91
CA SER A 72 -14.84 21.52 25.37
C SER A 72 -15.13 21.46 23.86
N GLY A 73 -14.65 20.40 23.18
CA GLY A 73 -14.68 20.32 21.72
C GLY A 73 -13.85 21.41 21.05
N SER A 74 -12.93 22.05 21.78
CA SER A 74 -12.19 23.23 21.35
C SER A 74 -10.69 22.98 21.27
N HIS A 75 -9.99 23.90 20.61
CA HIS A 75 -8.54 23.85 20.46
C HIS A 75 -7.89 24.67 21.55
N ILE A 76 -6.94 24.05 22.26
CA ILE A 76 -6.06 24.79 23.16
C ILE A 76 -4.97 25.44 22.30
N TRP A 77 -4.83 26.76 22.40
CA TRP A 77 -3.92 27.55 21.57
C TRP A 77 -2.48 27.56 22.10
N ASP A 78 -2.23 26.89 23.22
CA ASP A 78 -0.91 26.79 23.81
C ASP A 78 0.05 26.01 22.92
N ARG A 79 1.30 26.47 22.89
CA ARG A 79 2.36 25.79 22.15
C ARG A 79 2.61 24.41 22.76
N VAL A 80 2.51 23.38 21.94
CA VAL A 80 2.90 22.02 22.32
C VAL A 80 4.42 21.93 22.35
N THR A 81 4.98 21.73 23.55
CA THR A 81 6.42 21.55 23.77
C THR A 81 6.81 20.09 24.00
N LYS A 82 5.84 19.25 24.38
CA LYS A 82 6.03 17.83 24.61
C LYS A 82 4.78 17.06 24.17
N LEU A 83 5.00 15.87 23.64
CA LEU A 83 3.96 14.92 23.28
C LEU A 83 3.72 13.95 24.45
N GLU A 84 2.47 13.80 24.86
CA GLU A 84 2.04 12.96 25.98
C GLU A 84 1.04 11.91 25.51
N LYS A 85 1.20 10.69 26.02
CA LYS A 85 0.32 9.57 25.69
C LYS A 85 -1.09 9.82 26.21
N GLY A 86 -2.09 9.47 25.40
CA GLY A 86 -3.51 9.68 25.71
C GLY A 86 -4.04 11.06 25.37
N VAL A 87 -3.17 12.01 25.00
CA VAL A 87 -3.57 13.33 24.49
C VAL A 87 -3.79 13.27 22.98
N ILE A 88 -4.87 13.87 22.51
CA ILE A 88 -5.16 14.01 21.08
C ILE A 88 -4.60 15.33 20.58
N TYR A 89 -3.75 15.25 19.57
CA TYR A 89 -3.17 16.40 18.90
C TYR A 89 -3.85 16.67 17.56
N TYR A 90 -3.79 17.90 17.11
CA TYR A 90 -4.48 18.38 15.92
C TYR A 90 -3.53 19.13 14.99
N GLU A 91 -3.64 18.88 13.69
CA GLU A 91 -2.77 19.44 12.64
C GLU A 91 -1.28 19.18 12.91
N GLY A 92 -0.38 20.12 12.57
CA GLY A 92 1.06 19.97 12.70
C GLY A 92 1.78 19.68 11.39
N THR A 93 3.08 19.43 11.52
CA THR A 93 3.97 19.08 10.42
C THR A 93 4.87 17.93 10.82
N VAL A 94 5.36 17.15 9.85
CA VAL A 94 6.37 16.11 10.11
C VAL A 94 7.61 16.68 10.76
N LYS A 95 8.05 17.88 10.36
CA LYS A 95 9.22 18.51 10.98
C LYS A 95 9.03 18.69 12.49
N GLN A 96 7.89 19.23 12.93
CA GLN A 96 7.60 19.38 14.35
C GLN A 96 7.50 18.03 15.06
N LEU A 97 6.92 17.02 14.41
CA LEU A 97 6.88 15.67 14.94
C LEU A 97 8.30 15.12 15.15
N GLN A 98 9.16 15.23 14.15
CA GLN A 98 10.56 14.79 14.21
C GLN A 98 11.36 15.55 15.28
N ASP A 99 11.11 16.84 15.46
CA ASP A 99 11.78 17.66 16.48
C ASP A 99 11.32 17.28 17.90
N LEU A 100 10.05 16.91 18.08
CA LEU A 100 9.49 16.53 19.39
C LEU A 100 9.78 15.07 19.77
N THR A 101 9.79 14.14 18.81
CA THR A 101 9.97 12.70 19.09
C THR A 101 11.38 12.20 18.81
N GLY A 102 12.15 12.91 17.98
CA GLY A 102 13.44 12.46 17.48
C GLY A 102 13.35 11.34 16.43
N TRP A 103 12.15 10.91 16.02
CA TRP A 103 11.99 9.85 15.03
C TRP A 103 12.36 10.34 13.64
N ARG A 104 13.39 9.74 13.02
CA ARG A 104 13.93 10.22 11.74
C ARG A 104 14.21 9.09 10.75
N GLY A 105 14.00 9.38 9.47
CA GLY A 105 14.35 8.51 8.35
C GLY A 105 13.86 7.07 8.53
N HIS A 106 14.76 6.11 8.34
CA HIS A 106 14.47 4.67 8.36
C HIS A 106 14.02 4.09 9.71
N GLN A 107 13.98 4.89 10.78
CA GLN A 107 13.46 4.45 12.08
C GLN A 107 11.93 4.43 12.12
N VAL A 108 11.27 5.05 11.13
CA VAL A 108 9.83 5.13 11.02
C VAL A 108 9.36 4.27 9.86
N LEU A 109 8.36 3.42 10.12
CA LEU A 109 7.59 2.69 9.11
C LEU A 109 6.18 3.26 9.09
N TYR A 110 5.81 3.94 8.01
CA TYR A 110 4.53 4.59 7.83
C TYR A 110 3.61 3.74 6.93
N PHE A 111 2.38 3.48 7.39
CA PHE A 111 1.37 2.79 6.59
C PHE A 111 0.32 3.75 6.03
N GLY A 112 -0.03 3.57 4.75
CA GLY A 112 -1.11 4.27 4.07
C GLY A 112 -1.90 3.32 3.17
N ASP A 113 -3.15 3.67 2.90
CA ASP A 113 -4.04 2.91 2.01
C ASP A 113 -3.98 3.44 0.56
N HIS A 114 -3.60 4.71 0.38
CA HIS A 114 -3.47 5.34 -0.92
C HIS A 114 -2.01 5.61 -1.28
N PRO A 115 -1.39 4.80 -2.16
CA PRO A 115 0.02 4.99 -2.55
C PRO A 115 0.32 6.40 -3.11
N TYR A 116 -0.69 7.05 -3.71
CA TYR A 116 -0.53 8.35 -4.35
C TYR A 116 -0.50 9.52 -3.36
N SER A 117 -1.49 9.61 -2.47
CA SER A 117 -1.63 10.76 -1.55
C SER A 117 -0.86 10.57 -0.25
N ASP A 118 -0.61 9.32 0.15
CA ASP A 118 -0.09 9.02 1.48
C ASP A 118 1.40 8.66 1.47
N LEU A 119 1.91 8.03 0.42
CA LEU A 119 3.26 7.41 0.46
C LEU A 119 4.31 8.16 -0.34
N ALA A 120 3.93 8.88 -1.40
CA ALA A 120 4.88 9.53 -2.31
C ALA A 120 5.76 10.56 -1.58
N ASP A 121 5.14 11.52 -0.89
CA ASP A 121 5.85 12.60 -0.19
C ASP A 121 6.65 12.06 1.01
N VAL A 122 6.10 11.04 1.69
CA VAL A 122 6.77 10.37 2.82
C VAL A 122 8.09 9.73 2.40
N THR A 123 8.05 9.03 1.26
CA THR A 123 9.23 8.33 0.72
C THR A 123 10.25 9.32 0.16
N LEU A 124 9.79 10.32 -0.59
CA LEU A 124 10.66 11.22 -1.34
C LEU A 124 11.29 12.33 -0.48
N GLU A 125 10.56 12.87 0.50
CA GLU A 125 11.00 14.06 1.24
C GLU A 125 11.53 13.75 2.65
N HIS A 126 11.01 12.70 3.30
CA HIS A 126 11.29 12.42 4.72
C HIS A 126 12.13 11.17 4.97
N GLY A 127 12.34 10.34 3.94
CA GLY A 127 13.15 9.13 4.00
C GLY A 127 12.62 8.08 4.99
N TRP A 128 11.33 8.15 5.32
CA TRP A 128 10.65 7.14 6.12
C TRP A 128 10.44 5.87 5.30
N ARG A 129 10.43 4.72 5.98
CA ARG A 129 10.01 3.47 5.35
C ARG A 129 8.50 3.48 5.19
N THR A 130 7.99 2.88 4.12
CA THR A 130 6.57 2.94 3.78
C THR A 130 5.96 1.56 3.55
N GLY A 131 4.75 1.39 4.06
CA GLY A 131 3.91 0.23 3.86
C GLY A 131 2.58 0.62 3.21
N ALA A 132 2.15 -0.12 2.19
CA ALA A 132 0.83 0.08 1.58
C ALA A 132 -0.17 -0.98 2.04
N ILE A 133 -1.39 -0.57 2.36
CA ILE A 133 -2.52 -1.46 2.65
C ILE A 133 -3.44 -1.47 1.43
N ILE A 134 -3.41 -2.56 0.64
CA ILE A 134 -4.18 -2.68 -0.61
C ILE A 134 -5.24 -3.78 -0.45
N THR A 135 -6.48 -3.41 -0.14
CA THR A 135 -7.53 -4.37 0.19
C THR A 135 -7.89 -5.29 -0.98
N GLU A 136 -7.79 -4.79 -2.21
CA GLU A 136 -8.04 -5.53 -3.45
C GLU A 136 -7.07 -6.70 -3.64
N LEU A 137 -5.91 -6.66 -2.98
CA LEU A 137 -4.88 -7.71 -3.07
C LEU A 137 -5.42 -9.08 -2.64
N THR A 138 -6.34 -9.15 -1.68
CA THR A 138 -6.92 -10.43 -1.22
C THR A 138 -7.68 -11.12 -2.37
N HIS A 139 -8.51 -10.37 -3.09
CA HIS A 139 -9.27 -10.90 -4.21
C HIS A 139 -8.34 -11.30 -5.36
N GLU A 140 -7.35 -10.46 -5.67
CA GLU A 140 -6.33 -10.75 -6.68
C GLU A 140 -5.57 -12.04 -6.40
N ILE A 141 -5.08 -12.25 -5.17
CA ILE A 141 -4.39 -13.48 -4.77
C ILE A 141 -5.31 -14.70 -4.86
N ALA A 142 -6.57 -14.58 -4.46
CA ALA A 142 -7.54 -15.67 -4.54
C ALA A 142 -7.77 -16.08 -6.02
N THR A 143 -7.96 -15.11 -6.90
CA THR A 143 -8.13 -15.32 -8.34
C THR A 143 -6.90 -15.94 -8.98
N LEU A 144 -5.69 -15.43 -8.68
CA LEU A 144 -4.43 -16.00 -9.16
C LEU A 144 -4.22 -17.44 -8.71
N ASN A 145 -4.77 -17.82 -7.55
CA ASN A 145 -4.66 -19.16 -7.02
C ASN A 145 -5.68 -20.15 -7.59
N ASN A 146 -6.68 -19.68 -8.34
CA ASN A 146 -7.64 -20.55 -9.02
C ASN A 146 -6.92 -21.51 -10.00
N PRO A 147 -7.12 -22.83 -9.89
CA PRO A 147 -6.52 -23.81 -10.79
C PRO A 147 -6.81 -23.55 -12.27
N GLU A 148 -8.01 -23.08 -12.61
CA GLU A 148 -8.40 -22.76 -13.98
C GLU A 148 -7.60 -21.57 -14.53
N PHE A 149 -7.45 -20.53 -13.71
CA PHE A 149 -6.61 -19.38 -14.04
C PHE A 149 -5.16 -19.79 -14.32
N LYS A 150 -4.58 -20.62 -13.44
CA LYS A 150 -3.21 -21.15 -13.62
C LYS A 150 -3.07 -21.96 -14.89
N LYS A 151 -4.04 -22.83 -15.19
CA LYS A 151 -4.05 -23.63 -16.41
C LYS A 151 -4.12 -22.74 -17.65
N ASN A 152 -5.02 -21.76 -17.68
CA ASN A 152 -5.17 -20.85 -18.80
C ASN A 152 -3.93 -19.98 -19.00
N ALA A 153 -3.32 -19.48 -17.92
CA ALA A 153 -2.09 -18.68 -17.98
C ALA A 153 -0.88 -19.49 -18.50
N ASN A 154 -0.71 -20.72 -18.02
CA ASN A 154 0.33 -21.62 -18.52
C ASN A 154 0.11 -21.98 -19.99
N TRP A 155 -1.13 -22.29 -20.37
CA TRP A 155 -1.46 -22.60 -21.76
C TRP A 155 -1.24 -21.40 -22.68
N LEU A 156 -1.61 -20.20 -22.25
CA LEU A 156 -1.32 -18.96 -22.98
C LEU A 156 0.18 -18.77 -23.24
N GLN A 157 1.03 -19.09 -22.26
CA GLN A 157 2.49 -19.01 -22.41
C GLN A 157 3.00 -20.05 -23.40
N MET A 158 2.59 -21.32 -23.26
CA MET A 158 2.97 -22.40 -24.18
C MET A 158 2.54 -22.11 -25.62
N LEU A 159 1.29 -21.67 -25.79
CA LEU A 159 0.74 -21.33 -27.10
C LEU A 159 1.46 -20.13 -27.72
N THR A 160 1.86 -19.15 -26.91
CA THR A 160 2.66 -18.01 -27.39
C THR A 160 4.04 -18.49 -27.89
N GLN A 161 4.70 -19.40 -27.17
CA GLN A 161 5.98 -19.97 -27.63
C GLN A 161 5.82 -20.75 -28.94
N LEU A 162 4.78 -21.60 -29.05
CA LEU A 162 4.51 -22.34 -30.29
C LEU A 162 4.25 -21.41 -31.48
N ILE A 163 3.52 -20.32 -31.27
CA ILE A 163 3.31 -19.30 -32.31
C ILE A 163 4.65 -18.65 -32.67
N GLU A 164 5.47 -18.28 -31.70
CA GLU A 164 6.78 -17.65 -31.94
C GLU A 164 7.73 -18.55 -32.74
N ASP A 165 7.72 -19.86 -32.46
CA ASP A 165 8.59 -20.86 -33.12
C ASP A 165 8.14 -21.18 -34.56
N HIS A 166 6.84 -21.01 -34.88
CA HIS A 166 6.24 -21.44 -36.14
C HIS A 166 5.69 -20.30 -37.02
N GLN A 167 5.85 -19.04 -36.62
CA GLN A 167 5.27 -17.88 -37.33
C GLN A 167 5.84 -17.63 -38.73
N ASP A 168 7.05 -18.08 -39.01
CA ASP A 168 7.74 -17.84 -40.28
C ASP A 168 7.44 -18.91 -41.36
N CYS A 169 6.46 -19.79 -41.13
CA CYS A 169 6.12 -20.82 -42.11
C CYS A 169 5.33 -20.27 -43.32
N GLU A 170 5.75 -20.68 -44.51
CA GLU A 170 5.12 -20.32 -45.79
C GLU A 170 4.07 -21.33 -46.27
N ASP A 171 3.96 -22.51 -45.64
CA ASP A 171 2.99 -23.54 -46.02
C ASP A 171 1.54 -23.07 -45.76
N PRO A 172 0.66 -23.05 -46.77
CA PRO A 172 -0.74 -22.63 -46.62
C PRO A 172 -1.55 -23.41 -45.57
N ASP A 173 -1.24 -24.69 -45.32
CA ASP A 173 -1.95 -25.49 -44.33
C ASP A 173 -1.45 -25.21 -42.90
N GLU A 174 -0.15 -24.95 -42.74
CA GLU A 174 0.42 -24.52 -41.45
C GLU A 174 -0.06 -23.11 -41.08
N GLN A 175 -0.19 -22.20 -42.05
CA GLN A 175 -0.75 -20.86 -41.82
C GLN A 175 -2.19 -20.91 -41.29
N LYS A 176 -3.02 -21.86 -41.74
CA LYS A 176 -4.38 -22.04 -41.19
C LYS A 176 -4.35 -22.48 -39.73
N ILE A 177 -3.39 -23.30 -39.34
CA ILE A 177 -3.22 -23.74 -37.95
C ILE A 177 -2.75 -22.56 -37.10
N LEU A 178 -1.78 -21.78 -37.59
CA LEU A 178 -1.29 -20.58 -36.92
C LEU A 178 -2.42 -19.57 -36.65
N MET A 179 -3.29 -19.33 -37.64
CA MET A 179 -4.47 -18.48 -37.46
C MET A 179 -5.41 -18.99 -36.36
N LYS A 180 -5.61 -20.31 -36.25
CA LYS A 180 -6.42 -20.90 -35.17
C LYS A 180 -5.77 -20.69 -33.81
N TRP A 181 -4.46 -20.88 -33.71
CA TRP A 181 -3.70 -20.64 -32.48
C TRP A 181 -3.72 -19.18 -32.06
N MET A 182 -3.61 -18.24 -33.01
CA MET A 182 -3.73 -16.81 -32.72
C MET A 182 -5.12 -16.46 -32.18
N ALA A 183 -6.20 -17.01 -32.78
CA ALA A 183 -7.56 -16.80 -32.29
C ALA A 183 -7.79 -17.41 -30.90
N GLU A 184 -7.27 -18.62 -30.64
CA GLU A 184 -7.32 -19.25 -29.33
C GLU A 184 -6.55 -18.45 -28.28
N ARG A 185 -5.34 -17.97 -28.64
CA ARG A 185 -4.53 -17.09 -27.81
C ARG A 185 -5.29 -15.83 -27.43
N ASP A 186 -5.95 -15.18 -28.37
CA ASP A 186 -6.72 -13.95 -28.10
C ASP A 186 -7.91 -14.22 -27.19
N LYS A 187 -8.59 -15.37 -27.33
CA LYS A 187 -9.63 -15.80 -26.40
C LYS A 187 -9.07 -16.00 -24.99
N LEU A 188 -7.99 -16.76 -24.83
CA LEU A 188 -7.34 -16.99 -23.54
C LEU A 188 -6.90 -15.69 -22.86
N ARG A 189 -6.37 -14.74 -23.65
CA ARG A 189 -5.98 -13.42 -23.15
C ARG A 189 -7.16 -12.65 -22.56
N ASN A 190 -8.33 -12.76 -23.16
CA ASN A 190 -9.55 -12.12 -22.68
C ASN A 190 -10.10 -12.84 -21.45
N ASP A 191 -10.17 -14.17 -21.47
CA ASP A 191 -10.65 -14.98 -20.35
C ASP A 191 -9.82 -14.69 -19.08
N ILE A 192 -8.49 -14.68 -19.18
CA ILE A 192 -7.58 -14.35 -18.07
C ILE A 192 -7.78 -12.92 -17.54
N LYS A 193 -8.15 -11.97 -18.42
CA LYS A 193 -8.35 -10.57 -18.03
C LYS A 193 -9.66 -10.39 -17.25
N TYR A 194 -10.75 -10.97 -17.74
CA TYR A 194 -12.09 -10.73 -17.21
C TYR A 194 -12.37 -11.37 -15.86
N VAL A 195 -11.60 -12.39 -15.47
CA VAL A 195 -11.76 -13.09 -14.18
C VAL A 195 -11.55 -12.15 -12.98
N PHE A 196 -10.78 -11.08 -13.12
CA PHE A 196 -10.59 -10.09 -12.04
C PHE A 196 -11.73 -9.07 -11.98
N ASN A 197 -12.00 -8.43 -13.12
CA ASN A 197 -13.08 -7.48 -13.28
C ASN A 197 -13.44 -7.41 -14.76
N GLU A 198 -14.72 -7.52 -15.08
CA GLU A 198 -15.19 -7.57 -16.47
C GLU A 198 -14.84 -6.32 -17.28
N GLN A 199 -14.77 -5.15 -16.64
CA GLN A 199 -14.55 -3.88 -17.32
C GLN A 199 -13.08 -3.50 -17.36
N PHE A 200 -12.40 -3.59 -16.21
CA PHE A 200 -11.06 -3.04 -16.03
C PHE A 200 -9.96 -4.11 -15.90
N GLY A 201 -10.32 -5.36 -15.62
CA GLY A 201 -9.38 -6.42 -15.30
C GLY A 201 -8.65 -6.20 -13.97
N SER A 202 -7.44 -6.78 -13.86
CA SER A 202 -6.62 -6.68 -12.65
C SER A 202 -6.15 -5.24 -12.36
N VAL A 203 -6.16 -4.88 -11.08
CA VAL A 203 -5.62 -3.60 -10.58
C VAL A 203 -4.11 -3.55 -10.79
N PHE A 204 -3.44 -4.70 -10.75
CA PHE A 204 -1.98 -4.77 -10.75
C PHE A 204 -1.38 -4.97 -12.13
N ARG A 205 -2.08 -5.62 -13.06
CA ARG A 205 -1.52 -6.01 -14.35
C ARG A 205 -2.53 -5.95 -15.48
N THR A 206 -2.06 -5.48 -16.65
CA THR A 206 -2.79 -5.62 -17.92
C THR A 206 -1.93 -6.46 -18.87
N TYR A 207 -2.39 -7.67 -19.17
CA TYR A 207 -1.61 -8.68 -19.90
C TYR A 207 -0.23 -8.92 -19.27
N HIS A 208 0.85 -8.55 -19.94
CA HIS A 208 2.22 -8.70 -19.46
C HIS A 208 2.72 -7.47 -18.69
N ASN A 209 2.03 -6.33 -18.76
CA ASN A 209 2.54 -5.07 -18.23
C ASN A 209 1.96 -4.75 -16.85
N PRO A 210 2.80 -4.32 -15.89
CA PRO A 210 2.29 -3.74 -14.65
C PRO A 210 1.49 -2.48 -14.97
N THR A 211 0.36 -2.30 -14.29
CA THR A 211 -0.46 -1.09 -14.40
C THR A 211 0.29 0.12 -13.86
N TYR A 212 -0.24 1.31 -14.16
CA TYR A 212 0.28 2.54 -13.55
C TYR A 212 0.23 2.49 -12.01
N PHE A 213 -0.83 1.88 -11.45
CA PHE A 213 -0.96 1.63 -10.02
C PHE A 213 0.21 0.79 -9.49
N SER A 214 0.49 -0.38 -10.09
CA SER A 214 1.62 -1.23 -9.69
C SER A 214 2.96 -0.53 -9.76
N ARG A 215 3.24 0.19 -10.85
CA ARG A 215 4.51 0.92 -11.01
C ARG A 215 4.73 1.96 -9.92
N ARG A 216 3.64 2.63 -9.50
CA ARG A 216 3.68 3.61 -8.41
C ARG A 216 3.81 2.94 -7.06
N LEU A 217 3.05 1.86 -6.83
CA LEU A 217 3.14 1.06 -5.61
C LEU A 217 4.58 0.57 -5.38
N PHE A 218 5.21 -0.03 -6.39
CA PHE A 218 6.59 -0.52 -6.30
C PHE A 218 7.63 0.58 -6.06
N ARG A 219 7.31 1.82 -6.43
CA ARG A 219 8.21 2.96 -6.25
C ARG A 219 8.10 3.57 -4.84
N PHE A 220 6.91 3.54 -4.24
CA PHE A 220 6.60 4.30 -3.04
C PHE A 220 6.27 3.46 -1.81
N ALA A 221 6.19 2.14 -1.94
CA ALA A 221 5.98 1.24 -0.82
C ALA A 221 7.15 0.26 -0.74
N ASP A 222 7.86 0.25 0.39
CA ASP A 222 8.88 -0.78 0.66
C ASP A 222 8.22 -2.16 0.84
N ILE A 223 7.04 -2.19 1.46
CA ILE A 223 6.20 -3.38 1.64
C ILE A 223 4.74 -3.07 1.31
N TYR A 224 3.98 -4.06 0.89
CA TYR A 224 2.53 -3.94 0.75
C TYR A 224 1.82 -5.21 1.20
N THR A 225 0.63 -5.05 1.75
CA THR A 225 -0.18 -6.15 2.30
C THR A 225 -1.66 -5.84 2.13
N SER A 226 -2.52 -6.86 2.12
CA SER A 226 -3.96 -6.64 2.07
C SER A 226 -4.55 -6.14 3.39
N ASN A 227 -3.90 -6.50 4.50
CA ASN A 227 -4.31 -6.13 5.84
C ASN A 227 -3.07 -5.95 6.72
N ILE A 228 -3.09 -4.94 7.59
CA ILE A 228 -2.03 -4.69 8.57
C ILE A 228 -1.84 -5.87 9.53
N ALA A 229 -2.92 -6.59 9.86
CA ALA A 229 -2.90 -7.76 10.73
C ALA A 229 -2.02 -8.90 10.18
N ASN A 230 -1.76 -8.93 8.87
CA ASN A 230 -0.86 -9.93 8.28
C ASN A 230 0.57 -9.83 8.85
N LEU A 231 0.96 -8.66 9.38
CA LEU A 231 2.26 -8.46 10.03
C LEU A 231 2.37 -9.16 11.38
N LEU A 232 1.25 -9.52 12.01
CA LEU A 232 1.24 -10.30 13.27
C LEU A 232 1.82 -11.71 13.07
N ASN A 233 1.86 -12.20 11.84
CA ASN A 233 2.48 -13.48 11.50
C ASN A 233 4.03 -13.41 11.50
N TYR A 234 4.60 -12.23 11.73
CA TYR A 234 6.04 -12.01 11.70
C TYR A 234 6.55 -11.52 13.06
N SER A 235 7.79 -11.90 13.38
CA SER A 235 8.49 -11.36 14.55
C SER A 235 8.80 -9.87 14.36
N VAL A 236 8.84 -9.11 15.45
CA VAL A 236 9.32 -7.70 15.45
C VAL A 236 10.79 -7.55 15.03
N ASN A 237 11.55 -8.65 15.02
CA ASN A 237 12.93 -8.71 14.53
C ASN A 237 13.03 -9.26 13.10
N HIS A 238 11.90 -9.53 12.43
CA HIS A 238 11.89 -10.06 11.08
C HIS A 238 12.48 -9.04 10.10
N THR A 239 13.31 -9.53 9.18
CA THR A 239 13.89 -8.72 8.10
C THR A 239 13.31 -9.20 6.78
N PHE A 240 12.61 -8.30 6.08
CA PHE A 240 12.08 -8.57 4.75
C PHE A 240 13.17 -8.32 3.71
N TYR A 241 13.42 -9.33 2.86
CA TYR A 241 14.37 -9.22 1.76
C TYR A 241 13.62 -9.14 0.43
N PRO A 242 13.84 -8.08 -0.38
CA PRO A 242 13.21 -7.97 -1.68
C PRO A 242 13.74 -9.04 -2.63
N ARG A 243 12.85 -9.62 -3.44
CA ARG A 243 13.26 -10.53 -4.51
C ARG A 243 13.81 -9.71 -5.69
N ARG A 244 14.92 -10.18 -6.27
CA ARG A 244 15.51 -9.55 -7.47
C ARG A 244 14.58 -9.78 -8.66
N GLY A 245 14.09 -8.71 -9.27
CA GLY A 245 13.41 -8.76 -10.55
C GLY A 245 14.40 -9.05 -11.67
N VAL A 246 14.03 -9.92 -12.61
CA VAL A 246 14.83 -10.23 -13.80
C VAL A 246 14.59 -9.22 -14.91
N MET A 247 15.65 -8.80 -15.59
CA MET A 247 15.57 -8.00 -16.82
C MET A 247 15.45 -8.91 -18.05
N PRO A 248 14.94 -8.42 -19.19
CA PRO A 248 14.74 -9.25 -20.39
C PRO A 248 15.99 -9.93 -20.95
N HIS A 249 17.19 -9.41 -20.66
CA HIS A 249 18.47 -9.98 -21.07
C HIS A 249 19.13 -10.86 -19.98
N GLU A 250 18.51 -10.96 -18.81
CA GLU A 250 19.01 -11.80 -17.71
C GLU A 250 18.47 -13.22 -17.83
N TYR A 251 19.30 -14.20 -17.45
CA TYR A 251 18.90 -15.60 -17.44
C TYR A 251 17.76 -15.83 -16.43
N ILE A 252 16.65 -16.40 -16.90
CA ILE A 252 15.54 -16.80 -16.04
C ILE A 252 15.94 -18.12 -15.35
N SER A 253 16.45 -18.03 -14.12
CA SER A 253 16.58 -19.22 -13.28
C SER A 253 15.18 -19.63 -12.80
N TYR A 254 14.71 -20.81 -13.22
CA TYR A 254 13.42 -21.39 -12.80
C TYR A 254 13.36 -21.77 -11.30
N PHE A 255 14.39 -21.46 -10.51
CA PHE A 255 14.49 -21.79 -9.08
C PHE A 255 14.10 -20.63 -8.13
N VAL A 256 13.17 -19.75 -8.51
CA VAL A 256 12.68 -18.64 -7.66
C VAL A 256 11.16 -18.60 -7.54
#